data_AF-A0A1S2ZBH7-F1
#
_entry.id   AF-A0A1S2ZBH7-F1
#
_cell.length_a   1.000
_cell.length_b   1.000
_cell.length_c   1.000
_cell.angle_alpha   90.00
_cell.angle_beta   90.00
_cell.angle_gamma   90.00
#
_symmetry.space_group_name_H-M   'P 1'
#
loop_
_entity.id
_entity.type
_entity.pdbx_description
1 polymer ?
#
loop_
_entity_poly.entity_id
_entity_poly.type
_entity_poly.pdbx_seq_one_letter_code
_entity_poly.pdbx_strand_id
1 'polypeptide(L)'
;MDSEVKEEIPVHEEFILCCGVETQVLKCGPWTDLLTVKSADRPKLLIFIITGNPGFAALYVPFAKALFSSIDRRFPVWIISHAGHTMAPKDKGTLTTCDDAHAGNVKDVYGLRGQVEHKVAFLRTHVPR
;
A
#
# COMPACT_ATOMS: atom_id res chain seq x y z
N MET A 1 -17.03 -32.50 9.52
CA MET A 1 -16.04 -31.45 9.79
C MET A 1 -15.84 -30.75 8.47
N ASP A 2 -16.66 -29.73 8.23
CA ASP A 2 -16.55 -28.94 7.01
C ASP A 2 -15.28 -28.11 7.15
N SER A 3 -14.23 -28.54 6.47
CA SER A 3 -13.06 -27.71 6.25
C SER A 3 -13.56 -26.47 5.51
N GLU A 4 -13.78 -25.38 6.24
CA GLU A 4 -13.92 -24.05 5.64
C GLU A 4 -12.77 -23.92 4.66
N VAL A 5 -13.09 -23.95 3.37
CA VAL A 5 -12.19 -23.52 2.32
C VAL A 5 -11.82 -22.11 2.74
N LYS A 6 -10.61 -21.93 3.31
CA LYS A 6 -10.09 -20.61 3.63
C LYS A 6 -10.07 -19.86 2.31
N GLU A 7 -11.12 -19.08 2.04
CA GLU A 7 -11.16 -18.18 0.90
C GLU A 7 -9.84 -17.43 0.90
N GLU A 8 -9.08 -17.60 -0.17
CA GLU A 8 -7.79 -16.96 -0.25
C GLU A 8 -8.03 -15.44 -0.20
N ILE A 9 -7.55 -14.80 0.85
CA ILE A 9 -7.71 -13.35 0.99
C ILE A 9 -6.97 -12.70 -0.18
N PRO A 10 -7.70 -11.98 -1.06
CA PRO A 10 -7.08 -11.38 -2.23
C PRO A 10 -6.13 -10.27 -1.81
N VAL A 11 -5.00 -10.20 -2.52
CA VAL A 11 -4.01 -9.13 -2.36
C VAL A 11 -3.86 -8.46 -3.72
N HIS A 12 -4.17 -7.18 -3.76
CA HIS A 12 -4.01 -6.36 -4.95
C HIS A 12 -2.66 -5.65 -4.92
N GLU A 13 -1.94 -5.68 -6.04
CA GLU A 13 -0.64 -5.02 -6.18
C GLU A 13 -0.77 -3.81 -7.09
N GLU A 14 -0.25 -2.69 -6.63
CA GLU A 14 -0.17 -1.44 -7.36
C GLU A 14 1.26 -0.89 -7.33
N PHE A 15 1.66 -0.20 -8.40
CA PHE A 15 2.88 0.58 -8.47
C PHE A 15 2.51 2.04 -8.61
N ILE A 16 2.95 2.85 -7.66
CA ILE A 16 2.60 4.27 -7.57
C ILE A 16 3.88 5.08 -7.69
N LEU A 17 3.89 6.08 -8.57
CA LEU A 17 4.96 7.05 -8.62
C LEU A 17 4.80 8.01 -7.43
N CYS A 18 5.79 8.05 -6.55
CA CYS A 18 5.79 8.92 -5.38
C CYS A 18 7.18 9.55 -5.23
N CYS A 19 7.24 10.88 -5.13
CA CYS A 19 8.49 11.64 -5.06
C CYS A 19 9.47 11.30 -6.21
N GLY A 20 8.95 10.99 -7.40
CA GLY A 20 9.74 10.62 -8.59
C GLY A 20 10.27 9.18 -8.59
N VAL A 21 9.86 8.34 -7.64
CA VAL A 21 10.28 6.93 -7.58
C VAL A 21 9.08 5.99 -7.53
N GLU A 22 9.16 4.92 -8.32
CA GLU A 22 8.15 3.86 -8.30
C GLU A 22 8.18 3.13 -6.96
N THR A 23 7.00 3.02 -6.35
CA THR A 23 6.82 2.35 -5.08
C THR A 23 5.71 1.33 -5.18
N GLN A 24 6.03 0.10 -4.77
CA GLN A 24 5.07 -1.00 -4.72
C GLN A 24 4.20 -0.87 -3.47
N VAL A 25 2.91 -1.07 -3.66
CA VAL A 25 1.91 -1.11 -2.60
C VAL A 25 1.08 -2.37 -2.75
N LEU A 26 0.97 -3.14 -1.67
CA LEU A 26 0.10 -4.31 -1.60
C LEU A 26 -1.11 -3.99 -0.73
N LYS A 27 -2.31 -4.26 -1.24
CA LYS A 27 -3.58 -3.97 -0.57
C LYS A 27 -4.31 -5.27 -0.28
N CYS A 28 -4.55 -5.55 0.99
CA CYS A 28 -5.25 -6.73 1.49
C CYS A 28 -6.65 -6.30 1.98
N GLY A 29 -7.70 -7.01 1.56
CA GLY A 29 -9.09 -6.62 1.81
C GLY A 29 -9.62 -5.59 0.80
N PRO A 30 -10.82 -5.01 0.98
CA PRO A 30 -11.47 -4.17 -0.02
C PRO A 30 -10.60 -2.96 -0.43
N TRP A 31 -10.13 -2.93 -1.68
CA TRP A 31 -9.28 -1.86 -2.22
C TRP A 31 -10.04 -0.90 -3.15
N THR A 32 -11.09 -1.35 -3.83
CA THR A 32 -11.97 -0.54 -4.69
C THR A 32 -13.05 0.22 -3.92
N ASP A 33 -13.48 -0.33 -2.78
CA ASP A 33 -14.67 0.13 -2.05
C ASP A 33 -14.40 1.30 -1.11
N LEU A 34 -13.14 1.62 -0.87
CA LEU A 34 -12.72 2.77 -0.06
C LEU A 34 -13.15 4.11 -0.67
N LEU A 35 -13.33 4.20 -1.99
CA LEU A 35 -13.63 5.47 -2.67
C LEU A 35 -15.05 5.53 -3.26
N THR A 36 -15.72 4.38 -3.42
CA THR A 36 -16.98 4.25 -4.19
C THR A 36 -18.21 3.92 -3.33
N VAL A 37 -18.03 3.40 -2.12
CA VAL A 37 -19.16 3.00 -1.26
C VAL A 37 -19.78 4.21 -0.56
N LYS A 38 -21.12 4.26 -0.54
CA LYS A 38 -21.90 5.29 0.17
C LYS A 38 -21.43 5.38 1.62
N SER A 39 -21.29 6.61 2.13
CA SER A 39 -20.65 7.02 3.39
C SER A 39 -20.97 6.22 4.67
N ALA A 40 -22.02 5.39 4.70
CA ALA A 40 -22.38 4.58 5.87
C ALA A 40 -21.51 3.32 6.03
N ASP A 41 -21.07 2.71 4.92
CA ASP A 41 -20.34 1.43 4.92
C ASP A 41 -18.84 1.60 4.59
N ARG A 42 -18.36 2.84 4.49
CA ARG A 42 -16.95 3.13 4.25
C ARG A 42 -16.10 2.71 5.46
N PRO A 43 -14.98 1.97 5.27
CA PRO A 43 -14.05 1.71 6.35
C PRO A 43 -13.54 3.04 6.94
N LYS A 44 -13.82 3.27 8.23
CA LYS A 44 -13.34 4.47 8.95
C LYS A 44 -11.86 4.40 9.35
N LEU A 45 -11.23 3.25 9.12
CA LEU A 45 -9.85 2.97 9.49
C LEU A 45 -9.16 2.22 8.35
N LEU A 46 -7.93 2.65 8.05
CA LEU A 46 -6.98 1.94 7.21
C LEU A 46 -5.81 1.52 8.10
N ILE A 47 -5.45 0.23 8.07
CA ILE A 47 -4.23 -0.25 8.72
C ILE A 47 -3.10 -0.17 7.69
N PHE A 48 -2.02 0.53 8.03
CA PHE A 48 -0.92 0.78 7.11
C PHE A 48 0.39 0.23 7.65
N ILE A 49 0.98 -0.73 6.93
CA ILE A 49 2.24 -1.40 7.27
C ILE A 49 3.37 -0.73 6.50
N ILE A 50 4.27 -0.07 7.24
CA ILE A 50 5.52 0.47 6.71
C ILE A 50 6.61 -0.58 6.92
N THR A 51 7.25 -1.00 5.82
CA THR A 51 8.27 -2.05 5.86
C THR A 51 9.57 -1.58 6.52
N GLY A 52 10.20 -2.48 7.29
CA GLY A 52 11.55 -2.32 7.83
C GLY A 52 12.64 -2.65 6.81
N ASN A 53 13.83 -3.07 7.26
CA ASN A 53 14.88 -3.61 6.41
C ASN A 53 14.87 -5.16 6.51
N PRO A 54 14.70 -5.91 5.40
CA PRO A 54 14.54 -5.46 4.01
C PRO A 54 13.18 -4.83 3.72
N GLY A 55 13.17 -3.82 2.84
CA GLY A 55 12.00 -3.03 2.45
C GLY A 55 11.03 -3.72 1.49
N PHE A 56 10.98 -5.06 1.51
CA PHE A 56 10.23 -5.87 0.56
C PHE A 56 8.82 -6.17 1.08
N ALA A 57 7.79 -5.64 0.40
CA ALA A 57 6.40 -5.71 0.86
C ALA A 57 5.85 -7.14 0.96
N ALA A 58 6.28 -8.05 0.06
CA ALA A 58 5.79 -9.42 0.02
C ALA A 58 6.07 -10.22 1.31
N LEU A 59 7.13 -9.88 2.06
CA LEU A 59 7.44 -10.52 3.36
C LEU A 59 6.34 -10.31 4.40
N TYR A 60 5.57 -9.23 4.27
CA TYR A 60 4.54 -8.85 5.23
C TYR A 60 3.16 -9.36 4.82
N VAL A 61 3.01 -9.99 3.64
CA VAL A 61 1.71 -10.47 3.15
C VAL A 61 1.06 -11.49 4.08
N PRO A 62 1.76 -12.52 4.60
CA PRO A 62 1.16 -13.46 5.54
C PRO A 62 0.65 -12.75 6.82
N PHE A 63 1.41 -11.78 7.33
CA PHE A 63 1.01 -10.98 8.49
C PHE A 63 -0.20 -10.10 8.18
N ALA A 64 -0.23 -9.43 7.03
CA ALA A 64 -1.36 -8.61 6.62
C ALA A 64 -2.64 -9.43 6.43
N LYS A 65 -2.55 -10.64 5.85
CA LYS A 65 -3.67 -11.58 5.73
C LYS A 65 -4.17 -12.01 7.12
N ALA A 66 -3.26 -12.41 8.01
CA ALA A 66 -3.62 -12.82 9.37
C ALA A 66 -4.26 -11.68 10.18
N LEU A 67 -3.72 -10.46 10.06
CA LEU A 67 -4.26 -9.26 10.70
C LEU A 67 -5.64 -8.90 10.14
N PHE A 68 -5.82 -8.97 8.82
CA PHE A 68 -7.12 -8.74 8.19
C PHE A 68 -8.17 -9.76 8.65
N SER A 69 -7.80 -11.03 8.80
CA SER A 69 -8.66 -12.06 9.37
C SER A 69 -9.01 -11.79 10.84
N SER A 70 -8.04 -11.37 11.67
CA SER A 70 -8.25 -11.22 13.11
C SER A 70 -9.11 -10.02 13.50
N ILE A 71 -9.31 -9.07 12.58
CA ILE A 71 -10.19 -7.91 12.74
C ILE A 71 -11.56 -8.08 12.05
N ASP A 72 -11.96 -9.32 11.78
CA ASP A 72 -13.20 -9.70 11.10
C ASP A 72 -13.33 -9.10 9.68
N ARG A 73 -12.19 -8.96 8.98
CA ARG A 73 -12.14 -8.42 7.61
C ARG A 73 -12.71 -6.99 7.48
N ARG A 74 -12.79 -6.24 8.59
CA ARG A 74 -13.47 -4.92 8.66
C ARG A 74 -12.67 -3.77 8.07
N PHE A 75 -11.34 -3.79 8.21
CA PHE A 75 -10.48 -2.67 7.80
C PHE A 75 -9.46 -3.14 6.79
N PRO A 76 -9.28 -2.44 5.66
CA PRO A 76 -8.24 -2.80 4.71
C PRO A 76 -6.86 -2.66 5.34
N VAL A 77 -5.93 -3.50 4.89
CA VAL A 77 -4.54 -3.50 5.33
C VAL A 77 -3.65 -3.24 4.12
N TRP A 78 -2.94 -2.12 4.12
CA TRP A 78 -2.02 -1.75 3.03
C TRP A 78 -0.58 -1.93 3.50
N ILE A 79 0.29 -2.30 2.57
CA ILE A 79 1.73 -2.51 2.79
C ILE A 79 2.46 -1.67 1.76
N ILE A 80 3.45 -0.88 2.18
CA ILE A 80 4.28 -0.08 1.28
C ILE A 80 5.73 -0.57 1.29
N SER A 81 6.31 -0.80 0.11
CA SER A 81 7.74 -1.14 -0.03
C SER A 81 8.63 0.06 0.29
N HIS A 82 9.93 -0.15 0.50
CA HIS A 82 10.90 0.94 0.38
C HIS A 82 10.90 1.50 -1.05
N ALA A 83 11.15 2.81 -1.18
CA ALA A 83 11.27 3.45 -2.49
C ALA A 83 12.46 2.83 -3.26
N GLY A 84 12.23 2.44 -4.52
CA GLY A 84 13.23 1.83 -5.40
C GLY A 84 13.63 0.39 -5.09
N HIS A 85 12.96 -0.28 -4.14
CA HIS A 85 13.26 -1.68 -3.82
C HIS A 85 12.62 -2.67 -4.80
N THR A 86 11.44 -2.34 -5.32
CA THR A 86 10.71 -3.14 -6.31
C THR A 86 10.42 -2.26 -7.52
N MET A 87 10.80 -2.71 -8.72
CA MET A 87 10.43 -2.03 -9.97
C MET A 87 9.11 -2.59 -10.50
N ALA A 88 8.31 -1.74 -11.15
CA ALA A 88 7.12 -2.21 -11.84
C ALA A 88 7.52 -3.20 -12.96
N PRO A 89 6.81 -4.34 -13.12
CA PRO A 89 6.95 -5.16 -14.31
C PRO A 89 6.70 -4.32 -15.57
N LYS A 90 7.44 -4.56 -16.65
CA LYS A 90 7.33 -3.78 -17.91
C LYS A 90 5.90 -3.69 -18.47
N ASP A 91 5.06 -4.66 -18.13
CA ASP A 91 3.70 -4.80 -18.64
C ASP A 91 2.65 -4.22 -17.67
N LYS A 92 3.04 -3.83 -16.45
CA LYS A 92 2.17 -3.17 -15.48
C LYS A 92 2.45 -1.67 -15.51
N GLY A 93 1.45 -0.88 -15.93
CA GLY A 93 1.56 0.58 -15.92
C GLY A 93 1.71 1.12 -14.50
N THR A 94 2.56 2.13 -14.35
CA THR A 94 2.73 2.88 -13.11
C THR A 94 1.61 3.91 -12.99
N LEU A 95 0.86 3.87 -11.89
CA LEU A 95 -0.15 4.88 -11.58
C LEU A 95 0.55 6.21 -11.28
N THR A 96 0.39 7.16 -12.20
CA THR A 96 0.78 8.55 -12.02
C THR A 96 -0.46 9.32 -11.56
N THR A 97 -0.45 9.81 -10.33
CA THR A 97 -1.50 10.77 -9.93
C THR A 97 -1.13 12.15 -10.48
N CYS A 98 -2.11 12.87 -11.04
CA CYS A 98 -1.91 14.16 -11.71
C CYS A 98 -1.30 15.27 -10.83
N ASP A 99 -1.21 15.07 -9.51
CA ASP A 99 -0.71 16.04 -8.53
C ASP A 99 0.60 15.60 -7.85
N ASP A 100 1.59 15.17 -8.63
CA ASP A 100 2.99 15.14 -8.19
C ASP A 100 3.58 16.58 -8.09
N ALA A 101 2.79 17.54 -7.59
CA ALA A 101 3.26 18.90 -7.28
C ALA A 101 4.34 18.90 -6.16
N HIS A 102 4.54 17.75 -5.51
CA HIS A 102 5.65 17.46 -4.59
C HIS A 102 6.76 16.60 -5.22
N ALA A 103 6.86 16.54 -6.55
CA ALA A 103 8.06 16.11 -7.27
C ALA A 103 9.27 17.06 -7.06
N GLY A 104 9.35 17.71 -5.90
CA GLY A 104 10.63 18.09 -5.34
C GLY A 104 11.36 16.79 -5.03
N ASN A 105 12.30 16.43 -5.90
CA ASN A 105 13.20 15.29 -5.73
C ASN A 105 13.62 15.21 -4.26
N VAL A 106 13.09 14.23 -3.53
CA VAL A 106 13.55 13.97 -2.17
C VAL A 106 15.05 13.73 -2.28
N LYS A 107 15.83 14.63 -1.68
CA LYS A 107 17.28 14.59 -1.76
C LYS A 107 17.73 13.31 -1.07
N ASP A 108 18.32 12.39 -1.84
CA ASP A 108 18.69 11.05 -1.38
C ASP A 108 17.50 10.21 -0.90
N VAL A 109 16.56 9.88 -1.80
CA VAL A 109 15.37 9.06 -1.48
C VAL A 109 15.73 7.67 -0.92
N TYR A 110 16.93 7.17 -1.20
CA TYR A 110 17.41 5.87 -0.74
C TYR A 110 18.04 5.93 0.66
N GLY A 111 18.43 7.12 1.12
CA GLY A 111 18.85 7.34 2.50
C GLY A 111 17.69 7.28 3.50
N LEU A 112 18.02 7.11 4.78
CA LEU A 112 17.03 7.00 5.86
C LEU A 112 16.05 8.19 5.88
N ARG A 113 16.59 9.40 5.80
CA ARG A 113 15.78 10.62 5.78
C ARG A 113 14.87 10.66 4.55
N GLY A 114 15.40 10.30 3.38
CA GLY A 114 14.62 10.27 2.15
C GLY A 114 13.49 9.24 2.19
N GLN A 115 13.73 8.05 2.73
CA GLN A 115 12.68 7.04 2.92
C GLN A 115 11.58 7.52 3.88
N VAL A 116 11.94 8.24 4.95
CA VAL A 116 10.96 8.83 5.88
C VAL A 116 10.12 9.89 5.17
N GLU A 117 10.77 10.85 4.49
CA GLU A 117 10.10 11.92 3.74
C GLU A 117 9.19 11.35 2.64
N HIS A 118 9.65 10.34 1.91
CA HIS A 118 8.87 9.60 0.91
C HIS A 118 7.60 8.98 1.52
N LYS A 119 7.71 8.30 2.68
CA LYS A 119 6.54 7.66 3.31
C LYS A 119 5.53 8.70 3.80
N VAL A 120 5.99 9.83 4.33
CA VAL A 120 5.12 10.96 4.71
C VAL A 120 4.42 11.55 3.48
N ALA A 121 5.15 11.75 2.37
CA ALA A 121 4.58 12.24 1.12
C ALA A 121 3.49 11.28 0.61
N PHE A 122 3.79 9.98 0.55
CA PHE A 122 2.86 8.96 0.12
C PHE A 122 1.54 8.98 0.92
N LEU A 123 1.63 9.06 2.25
CA LEU A 123 0.46 9.11 3.13
C LEU A 123 -0.40 10.37 2.89
N ARG A 124 0.22 11.49 2.49
CA ARG A 124 -0.50 12.76 2.25
C ARG A 124 -1.21 12.78 0.91
N THR A 125 -0.67 12.10 -0.10
CA THR A 125 -1.11 12.18 -1.49
C THR A 125 -1.97 11.00 -1.92
N HIS A 126 -1.67 9.78 -1.47
CA HIS A 126 -2.30 8.56 -2.01
C HIS A 126 -3.20 7.82 -1.02
N VAL A 127 -3.21 8.19 0.26
CA VAL A 127 -4.14 7.61 1.24
C VAL A 127 -5.45 8.42 1.28
N PRO A 128 -6.62 7.78 1.12
CA PRO A 128 -7.91 8.47 1.20
C PRO A 128 -8.14 9.18 2.54
N ARG A 129 -8.78 10.36 2.49
CA ARG A 129 -9.25 11.12 3.67
C ARG A 129 -10.70 10.81 4.02
#